data_AF-A0A967YD28-F1
#
_entry.id   AF-A0A967YD28-F1
#
_cell.length_a   1.000
_cell.length_b   1.000
_cell.length_c   1.000
_cell.angle_alpha   90.00
_cell.angle_beta   90.00
_cell.angle_gamma   90.00
#
_symmetry.space_group_name_H-M   'P 1'
#
loop_
_entity.id
_entity.type
_entity.pdbx_description
1 polymer ?
#
loop_
_entity_poly.entity_id
_entity_poly.type
_entity_poly.pdbx_seq_one_letter_code
_entity_poly.pdbx_strand_id
1 'polypeptide(L)' 'KRKDNLADVLSPVDGVIMEVNSKVRENPKLANNEPYGDGWLFMVRTPD' A
#
# COMPACT_ATOMS: atom_id res chain seq x y z
N LYS A 1 -7.69 9.87 19.13
CA LYS A 1 -8.19 9.10 17.96
C LYS A 1 -8.18 10.03 16.76
N ARG A 2 -7.55 9.65 15.64
CA ARG A 2 -7.69 10.43 14.40
C ARG A 2 -9.18 10.47 14.05
N LYS A 3 -9.71 11.65 13.69
CA LYS A 3 -11.14 11.86 13.42
C LYS A 3 -11.61 11.03 12.23
N ASP A 4 -10.71 10.88 11.27
CA ASP A 4 -10.87 10.14 10.04
C ASP A 4 -9.72 9.13 10.04
N ASN A 5 -10.00 7.83 9.85
CA ASN A 5 -9.00 6.76 9.84
C ASN A 5 -8.12 6.81 8.58
N LEU A 6 -7.55 7.99 8.32
CA LEU A 6 -6.69 8.31 7.20
C LEU A 6 -5.24 8.33 7.68
N ALA A 7 -4.37 7.78 6.84
CA ALA A 7 -2.94 7.82 7.01
C ALA A 7 -2.31 8.02 5.62
N ASP A 8 -1.48 9.04 5.51
CA ASP A 8 -0.67 9.24 4.30
C ASP A 8 0.41 8.16 4.24
N VAL A 9 0.66 7.65 3.04
CA VAL A 9 1.72 6.68 2.78
C VAL A 9 2.84 7.41 2.04
N LEU A 10 3.98 7.52 2.71
CA LEU A 10 5.18 8.10 2.11
C LEU A 10 5.95 7.01 1.36
N SER A 11 6.48 7.34 0.19
CA SER A 11 7.34 6.40 -0.54
C SER A 11 8.62 6.15 0.27
N PRO A 12 9.04 4.89 0.45
CA PRO A 12 10.28 4.58 1.16
C PRO A 12 11.52 4.79 0.28
N VAL A 13 11.37 4.81 -1.03
CA VAL A 13 12.45 4.91 -2.02
C VAL A 13 12.00 5.77 -3.21
N ASP A 14 12.96 6.35 -3.92
CA ASP A 14 12.72 6.92 -5.23
C ASP A 14 12.43 5.81 -6.24
N GLY A 15 11.61 6.10 -7.25
CA GLY A 15 11.32 5.13 -8.30
C GLY A 15 9.97 5.32 -8.99
N VAL A 16 9.56 4.26 -9.68
CA VAL A 16 8.34 4.23 -10.49
C VAL A 16 7.39 3.17 -9.95
N ILE A 17 6.12 3.53 -9.76
CA ILE A 17 5.07 2.58 -9.39
C ILE A 17 4.84 1.63 -10.56
N MET A 18 5.03 0.34 -10.30
CA MET A 18 4.86 -0.73 -11.28
C MET A 18 3.47 -1.37 -11.19
N GLU A 19 2.93 -1.48 -9.98
CA GLU A 19 1.64 -2.14 -9.74
C GLU A 19 0.94 -1.54 -8.53
N VAL A 20 -0.40 -1.55 -8.56
CA VAL A 20 -1.26 -1.18 -7.44
C VAL A 20 -2.21 -2.34 -7.16
N ASN A 21 -2.32 -2.74 -5.90
CA ASN A 21 -3.11 -3.90 -5.51
C ASN A 21 -4.63 -3.60 -5.54
N SER A 22 -5.31 -4.07 -6.58
CA SER A 22 -6.77 -3.92 -6.70
C SER A 22 -7.55 -4.68 -5.61
N LYS A 23 -7.03 -5.82 -5.13
CA LYS A 23 -7.69 -6.62 -4.07
C LYS A 23 -7.86 -5.81 -2.78
N VAL A 24 -6.86 -5.02 -2.41
CA VAL A 24 -6.93 -4.15 -1.23
C VAL A 24 -7.90 -2.98 -1.45
N ARG A 25 -8.01 -2.48 -2.68
CA ARG A 25 -8.98 -1.43 -3.02
C ARG A 25 -10.43 -1.92 -2.90
N GLU A 26 -10.69 -3.17 -3.26
CA GLU A 26 -11.98 -3.83 -3.11
C GLU A 26 -12.25 -4.29 -1.67
N ASN A 27 -11.20 -4.74 -0.96
CA ASN A 27 -11.28 -5.21 0.42
C ASN A 27 -10.17 -4.60 1.32
N PRO A 28 -10.39 -3.39 1.88
CA PRO A 28 -9.39 -2.71 2.71
C PRO A 28 -8.97 -3.45 3.99
N LYS A 29 -9.76 -4.43 4.45
CA LYS A 29 -9.40 -5.24 5.64
C LYS A 29 -8.15 -6.08 5.39
N LEU A 30 -7.87 -6.41 4.13
CA LEU A 30 -6.74 -7.24 3.74
C LEU A 30 -5.40 -6.60 4.13
N ALA A 31 -5.26 -5.28 3.99
CA ALA A 31 -4.07 -4.54 4.42
C ALA A 31 -3.78 -4.67 5.92
N ASN A 32 -4.82 -4.85 6.75
CA ASN A 32 -4.65 -5.03 8.19
C ASN A 32 -4.43 -6.49 8.58
N ASN A 33 -5.10 -7.43 7.90
CA ASN A 33 -5.05 -8.85 8.24
C ASN A 33 -3.78 -9.54 7.71
N GLU A 34 -3.33 -9.19 6.51
CA GLU A 34 -2.19 -9.80 5.82
C GLU A 34 -1.20 -8.74 5.31
N PRO A 35 -0.65 -7.87 6.18
CA PRO A 35 0.14 -6.71 5.77
C PRO A 35 1.39 -7.06 4.94
N TYR A 36 1.95 -8.26 5.11
CA TYR A 36 3.12 -8.76 4.40
C TYR A 36 2.79 -9.85 3.37
N GLY A 37 1.52 -10.22 3.25
CA GLY A 37 1.01 -11.18 2.26
C GLY A 37 0.23 -10.44 1.18
N ASP A 38 -1.03 -10.82 1.01
CA ASP A 38 -1.91 -10.23 -0.01
C ASP A 38 -2.33 -8.77 0.28
N GLY A 39 -1.95 -8.21 1.43
CA GLY A 39 -2.26 -6.85 1.87
C GLY A 39 -1.29 -5.75 1.41
N TRP A 40 -0.31 -6.03 0.55
CA TRP A 40 0.58 -5.01 -0.01
C TRP A 40 -0.19 -3.94 -0.80
N LEU A 41 0.30 -2.70 -0.83
CA LEU A 41 -0.42 -1.57 -1.43
C LEU A 41 -0.04 -1.30 -2.88
N PHE A 42 1.26 -1.15 -3.13
CA PHE A 42 1.84 -0.91 -4.45
C PHE A 42 3.26 -1.47 -4.51
N MET A 43 3.74 -1.77 -5.71
CA MET A 43 5.14 -2.15 -5.96
C MET A 43 5.87 -1.01 -6.66
N VAL A 44 7.09 -0.72 -6.19
CA VAL A 44 7.95 0.33 -6.76
C VAL A 44 9.20 -0.32 -7.34
N ARG A 45 9.56 0.07 -8.57
CA ARG A 45 10.87 -0.21 -9.14
C ARG A 45 11.81 0.94 -8.77
N THR A 46 12.89 0.61 -8.06
CA THR A 46 13.96 1.56 -7.77
C THR A 46 14.72 1.91 -9.07
N PRO A 47 15.13 3.18 -9.26
CA PRO A 47 16.22 3.49 -10.16
C PRO A 47 17.49 2.87 -9.55
N ASP A 48 18.31 2.25 -10.39
CA ASP A 48 19.53 1.53 -9.95
C ASP A 48 20.45 2.39 -9.06
#